data_AF-A0A2E4HL75-F1
#
_entry.id   AF-A0A2E4HL75-F1
#
_cell.length_a   1.000
_cell.length_b   1.000
_cell.length_c   1.000
_cell.angle_alpha   90.00
_cell.angle_beta   90.00
_cell.angle_gamma   90.00
#
_symmetry.space_group_name_H-M   'P 1'
#
loop_
_entity.id
_entity.type
_entity.pdbx_description
1 polymer ?
#
loop_
_entity_poly.entity_id
_entity_poly.type
_entity_poly.pdbx_seq_one_letter_code
_entity_poly.pdbx_strand_id
1 'polypeptide(L)'
;MCKIEGCGNRLNKNYGGYCTSHRRKYLIYDDLIVYERFTGKISDYLKSDIIKTLMYFHPKIISWKKIKKNDLYNTLKALFEEDQTYNYFLNEDNIKSVRKVQDYFKNKLNINLRGEGFNNKGKCHNTTDFFTYDTIDEIDDKYFFSYKDSKSFIWFFDIRSFNKLIEMRQNNPYTREEIPEYIIKKAKALNKKVILDKTDEYIDPYQLGLTRKQIIKQKTIDIFSQLEQYGYECDILWFLNMNIHILKKLYRSLEDIWNYRLDLTTEVKSRISPPNGLVFNIPISQVDSINNNEDIQEIILNEVSKFNNAILEDDKKLGYMYFLLGLGTVSRKCFESHQWMMNIIH
;
A
#
# COMPACT_ATOMS: atom_id res chain seq x y z
N MET A 1 -49.16 -11.89 16.81
CA MET A 1 -48.07 -11.06 17.37
C MET A 1 -47.31 -10.40 16.22
N CYS A 2 -46.56 -9.32 16.46
CA CYS A 2 -45.71 -8.71 15.43
C CYS A 2 -44.73 -9.75 14.85
N LYS A 3 -44.40 -9.67 13.54
CA LYS A 3 -43.43 -10.55 12.87
C LYS A 3 -41.99 -10.48 13.39
N ILE A 4 -41.68 -9.56 14.31
CA ILE A 4 -40.35 -9.46 14.92
C ILE A 4 -40.32 -10.35 16.15
N GLU A 5 -39.36 -11.28 16.19
CA GLU A 5 -39.11 -12.12 17.35
C GLU A 5 -38.86 -11.28 18.60
N GLY A 6 -39.49 -11.67 19.72
CA GLY A 6 -39.41 -10.93 20.99
C GLY A 6 -40.29 -9.67 21.07
N CYS A 7 -41.05 -9.31 20.02
CA CYS A 7 -41.94 -8.16 20.06
C CYS A 7 -43.37 -8.52 20.52
N GLY A 8 -43.74 -8.07 21.71
CA GLY A 8 -45.10 -8.24 22.29
C GLY A 8 -46.18 -7.33 21.71
N ASN A 9 -45.86 -6.43 20.78
CA ASN A 9 -46.82 -5.48 20.25
C ASN A 9 -47.84 -6.14 19.31
N ARG A 10 -49.07 -5.58 19.32
CA ARG A 10 -50.16 -6.04 18.44
C ARG A 10 -49.80 -5.82 16.97
N LEU A 11 -50.13 -6.83 16.17
CA LEU A 11 -49.93 -6.79 14.73
C LEU A 11 -50.85 -5.73 14.10
N ASN A 12 -50.38 -5.07 13.04
CA ASN A 12 -51.22 -4.24 12.20
C ASN A 12 -51.20 -4.82 10.78
N LYS A 13 -52.38 -5.16 10.25
CA LYS A 13 -52.51 -5.74 8.90
C LYS A 13 -52.04 -4.76 7.81
N ASN A 14 -52.18 -3.44 8.04
CA ASN A 14 -51.75 -2.41 7.11
C ASN A 14 -50.23 -2.31 6.96
N TYR A 15 -49.47 -2.93 7.86
CA TYR A 15 -48.00 -2.96 7.82
C TYR A 15 -47.49 -4.39 7.58
N GLY A 16 -48.19 -5.22 6.81
CA GLY A 16 -47.69 -6.53 6.38
C GLY A 16 -47.40 -7.52 7.52
N GLY A 17 -48.06 -7.36 8.68
CA GLY A 17 -47.84 -8.18 9.88
C GLY A 17 -46.86 -7.60 10.90
N TYR A 18 -46.36 -6.38 10.67
CA TYR A 18 -45.58 -5.63 11.65
C TYR A 18 -46.49 -4.76 12.54
N CYS A 19 -46.03 -4.45 13.76
CA CYS A 19 -46.69 -3.46 14.61
C CYS A 19 -46.33 -2.03 14.19
N THR A 20 -47.00 -1.04 14.78
CA THR A 20 -46.75 0.39 14.51
C THR A 20 -45.28 0.77 14.70
N SER A 21 -44.61 0.31 15.76
CA SER A 21 -43.19 0.60 16.00
C SER A 21 -42.25 0.01 14.94
N HIS A 22 -42.65 -1.07 14.26
CA HIS A 22 -41.82 -1.80 13.29
C HIS A 22 -42.28 -1.64 11.84
N ARG A 23 -43.28 -0.78 11.58
CA ARG A 23 -43.82 -0.52 10.24
C ARG A 23 -42.76 -0.20 9.19
N ARG A 24 -41.66 0.46 9.57
CA ARG A 24 -40.56 0.83 8.66
C ARG A 24 -39.98 -0.41 7.94
N LYS A 25 -39.95 -1.58 8.59
CA LYS A 25 -39.46 -2.85 7.98
C LYS A 25 -40.32 -3.34 6.81
N TYR A 26 -41.58 -2.90 6.74
CA TYR A 26 -42.48 -3.22 5.64
C TYR A 26 -42.52 -2.11 4.60
N LEU A 27 -42.64 -0.86 5.06
CA LEU A 27 -42.87 0.31 4.20
C LEU A 27 -41.62 0.76 3.42
N ILE A 28 -40.43 0.46 3.95
CA ILE A 28 -39.15 0.91 3.40
C ILE A 28 -38.35 -0.31 2.94
N TYR A 29 -37.78 -0.23 1.75
CA TYR A 29 -36.79 -1.18 1.25
C TYR A 29 -35.55 -0.41 0.82
N ASP A 30 -34.38 -0.80 1.36
CA ASP A 30 -33.10 -0.19 0.98
C ASP A 30 -33.13 1.35 1.05
N ASP A 31 -33.67 1.84 2.17
CA ASP A 31 -33.87 3.26 2.48
C ASP A 31 -34.82 4.05 1.57
N LEU A 32 -35.52 3.38 0.65
CA LEU A 32 -36.53 3.96 -0.23
C LEU A 32 -37.94 3.55 0.20
N ILE A 33 -38.89 4.49 0.08
CA ILE A 33 -40.31 4.20 0.32
C ILE A 33 -40.83 3.35 -0.83
N VAL A 34 -41.40 2.17 -0.50
CA VAL A 34 -41.98 1.27 -1.49
C VAL A 34 -43.39 1.74 -1.83
N TYR A 35 -43.64 2.02 -3.12
CA TYR A 35 -44.90 2.61 -3.58
C TYR A 35 -46.12 1.73 -3.26
N GLU A 36 -46.05 0.43 -3.55
CA GLU A 36 -47.16 -0.52 -3.32
C GLU A 36 -47.60 -0.63 -1.86
N ARG A 37 -46.73 -0.20 -0.94
CA ARG A 37 -46.95 -0.25 0.50
C ARG A 37 -47.21 1.14 1.06
N PHE A 38 -47.32 2.16 0.22
CA PHE A 38 -47.49 3.53 0.64
C PHE A 38 -48.84 3.74 1.31
N THR A 39 -48.80 4.11 2.58
CA THR A 39 -49.98 4.22 3.46
C THR A 39 -50.74 5.53 3.34
N GLY A 40 -50.19 6.53 2.65
CA GLY A 40 -50.79 7.87 2.59
C GLY A 40 -50.77 8.65 3.92
N LYS A 41 -50.12 8.15 4.98
CA LYS A 41 -50.02 8.82 6.29
C LYS A 41 -48.62 9.33 6.58
N ILE A 42 -48.48 10.65 6.75
CA ILE A 42 -47.19 11.30 7.03
C ILE A 42 -46.50 10.81 8.32
N SER A 43 -47.27 10.41 9.33
CA SER A 43 -46.75 9.88 10.60
C SER A 43 -46.02 8.54 10.41
N ASP A 44 -46.28 7.82 9.32
CA ASP A 44 -45.69 6.51 9.10
C ASP A 44 -44.21 6.57 8.68
N TYR A 45 -43.78 7.68 8.07
CA TYR A 45 -42.45 7.84 7.47
C TYR A 45 -41.55 8.77 8.30
N LEU A 46 -40.25 8.50 8.33
CA LEU A 46 -39.27 9.46 8.85
C LEU A 46 -38.98 10.53 7.80
N LYS A 47 -38.58 11.73 8.24
CA LYS A 47 -38.12 12.79 7.32
C LYS A 47 -36.96 12.28 6.43
N SER A 48 -36.06 11.49 7.02
CA SER A 48 -34.94 10.87 6.30
C SER A 48 -35.37 9.94 5.18
N ASP A 49 -36.42 9.14 5.38
CA ASP A 49 -36.90 8.18 4.37
C ASP A 49 -37.46 8.92 3.15
N ILE A 50 -38.22 10.01 3.39
CA ILE A 50 -38.77 10.87 2.33
C ILE A 50 -37.63 11.56 1.56
N ILE A 51 -36.66 12.14 2.26
CA ILE A 51 -35.51 12.79 1.63
C ILE A 51 -34.73 11.80 0.77
N LYS A 52 -34.42 10.60 1.28
CA LYS A 52 -33.67 9.59 0.52
C LYS A 52 -34.43 9.15 -0.74
N THR A 53 -35.75 8.99 -0.63
CA THR A 53 -36.61 8.65 -1.78
C THR A 53 -36.63 9.77 -2.83
N LEU A 54 -36.77 11.03 -2.43
CA LEU A 54 -36.72 12.17 -3.36
C LEU A 54 -35.33 12.36 -4.00
N MET A 55 -34.27 12.18 -3.22
CA MET A 55 -32.89 12.26 -3.69
C MET A 55 -32.53 11.15 -4.68
N TYR A 56 -33.18 9.99 -4.60
CA TYR A 56 -32.97 8.90 -5.54
C TYR A 56 -33.30 9.32 -6.98
N PHE A 57 -34.37 10.08 -7.18
CA PHE A 57 -34.76 10.60 -8.49
C PHE A 57 -34.15 11.97 -8.82
N HIS A 58 -33.92 12.80 -7.80
CA HIS A 58 -33.38 14.14 -7.96
C HIS A 58 -32.10 14.36 -7.13
N PRO A 59 -31.01 13.65 -7.43
CA PRO A 59 -29.80 13.65 -6.60
C PRO A 59 -29.07 14.99 -6.56
N LYS A 60 -29.30 15.87 -7.54
CA LYS A 60 -28.67 17.19 -7.64
C LYS A 60 -29.30 18.24 -6.71
N ILE A 61 -30.49 17.98 -6.16
CA ILE A 61 -31.18 18.92 -5.30
C ILE A 61 -30.72 18.72 -3.85
N ILE A 62 -29.85 19.60 -3.37
CA ILE A 62 -29.24 19.50 -2.03
C ILE A 62 -30.17 20.14 -0.95
N SER A 63 -31.11 20.99 -1.37
CA SER A 63 -31.98 21.77 -0.49
C SER A 63 -33.00 20.93 0.29
N TRP A 64 -33.27 19.68 -0.10
CA TRP A 64 -34.24 18.79 0.56
C TRP A 64 -34.07 18.70 2.08
N LYS A 65 -32.82 18.72 2.57
CA LYS A 65 -32.52 18.63 4.01
C LYS A 65 -33.10 19.81 4.81
N LYS A 66 -33.19 20.99 4.21
CA LYS A 66 -33.65 22.24 4.83
C LYS A 66 -35.18 22.37 4.86
N ILE A 67 -35.88 21.65 3.99
CA ILE A 67 -37.34 21.74 3.82
C ILE A 67 -38.06 21.03 4.99
N LYS A 68 -39.24 21.49 5.39
CA LYS A 68 -40.04 20.86 6.45
C LYS A 68 -40.60 19.52 5.99
N LYS A 69 -40.88 18.61 6.95
CA LYS A 69 -41.37 17.26 6.64
C LYS A 69 -42.69 17.26 5.88
N ASN A 70 -43.63 18.15 6.21
CA ASN A 70 -44.92 18.26 5.53
C ASN A 70 -44.74 18.56 4.04
N ASP A 71 -43.93 19.57 3.71
CA ASP A 71 -43.74 19.99 2.33
C ASP A 71 -43.06 18.88 1.52
N LEU A 72 -42.02 18.24 2.08
CA LEU A 72 -41.36 17.08 1.48
C LEU A 72 -42.33 15.93 1.21
N TYR A 73 -43.22 15.66 2.17
CA TYR A 73 -44.21 14.59 2.05
C TYR A 73 -45.24 14.90 0.96
N ASN A 74 -45.71 16.15 0.88
CA ASN A 74 -46.63 16.59 -0.17
C ASN A 74 -45.99 16.49 -1.55
N THR A 75 -44.71 16.87 -1.69
CA THR A 75 -43.95 16.68 -2.94
C THR A 75 -43.87 15.21 -3.32
N LEU A 76 -43.51 14.32 -2.40
CA LEU A 76 -43.44 12.88 -2.68
C LEU A 76 -44.81 12.32 -3.08
N LYS A 77 -45.87 12.74 -2.38
CA LYS A 77 -47.24 12.32 -2.68
C LYS A 77 -47.67 12.79 -4.07
N ALA A 78 -47.37 14.03 -4.46
CA ALA A 78 -47.65 14.54 -5.78
C ALA A 78 -46.92 13.73 -6.86
N LEU A 79 -45.63 13.39 -6.66
CA LEU A 79 -44.88 12.53 -7.60
C LEU A 79 -45.54 11.15 -7.81
N PHE A 80 -46.10 10.58 -6.74
CA PHE A 80 -46.80 9.30 -6.78
C PHE A 80 -48.15 9.36 -7.51
N GLU A 81 -48.80 10.52 -7.49
CA GLU A 81 -50.11 10.76 -8.12
C GLU A 81 -49.96 11.19 -9.59
N GLU A 82 -48.93 11.96 -9.92
CA GLU A 82 -48.77 12.60 -11.23
C GLU A 82 -48.04 11.73 -12.28
N ASP A 83 -47.13 10.84 -11.86
CA ASP A 83 -46.27 10.11 -12.80
C ASP A 83 -46.06 8.63 -12.39
N GLN A 84 -46.64 7.74 -13.20
CA GLN A 84 -46.56 6.29 -12.98
C GLN A 84 -45.14 5.72 -13.08
N THR A 85 -44.20 6.46 -13.67
CA THR A 85 -42.80 6.05 -13.78
C THR A 85 -42.15 5.90 -12.41
N TYR A 86 -42.42 6.83 -11.47
CA TYR A 86 -41.92 6.73 -10.10
C TYR A 86 -42.46 5.50 -9.39
N ASN A 87 -43.74 5.21 -9.61
CA ASN A 87 -44.44 4.08 -9.01
C ASN A 87 -43.84 2.75 -9.49
N TYR A 88 -43.55 2.65 -10.79
CA TYR A 88 -42.84 1.51 -11.36
C TYR A 88 -41.47 1.30 -10.70
N PHE A 89 -40.63 2.34 -10.61
CA PHE A 89 -39.28 2.20 -10.04
C PHE A 89 -39.26 1.94 -8.54
N LEU A 90 -40.25 2.41 -7.78
CA LEU A 90 -40.35 2.22 -6.33
C LEU A 90 -41.09 0.95 -5.91
N ASN A 91 -41.29 0.00 -6.83
CA ASN A 91 -41.62 -1.38 -6.49
C ASN A 91 -40.37 -2.10 -5.95
N GLU A 92 -40.53 -2.96 -4.94
CA GLU A 92 -39.41 -3.66 -4.30
C GLU A 92 -38.55 -4.50 -5.27
N ASP A 93 -39.18 -5.22 -6.21
CA ASP A 93 -38.48 -6.07 -7.18
C ASP A 93 -37.72 -5.23 -8.22
N ASN A 94 -38.26 -4.06 -8.58
CA ASN A 94 -37.56 -3.12 -9.44
C ASN A 94 -36.39 -2.45 -8.70
N ILE A 95 -36.55 -2.06 -7.43
CA ILE A 95 -35.44 -1.57 -6.60
C ILE A 95 -34.34 -2.63 -6.50
N LYS A 96 -34.70 -3.90 -6.22
CA LYS A 96 -33.74 -5.03 -6.21
C LYS A 96 -32.99 -5.17 -7.54
N SER A 97 -33.71 -5.06 -8.65
CA SER A 97 -33.12 -5.19 -9.99
C SER A 97 -32.15 -4.06 -10.29
N VAL A 98 -32.52 -2.82 -9.98
CA VAL A 98 -31.62 -1.66 -10.11
C VAL A 98 -30.39 -1.83 -9.22
N ARG A 99 -30.53 -2.35 -7.99
CA ARG A 99 -29.38 -2.60 -7.11
C ARG A 99 -28.42 -3.63 -7.65
N LYS A 100 -28.90 -4.74 -8.19
CA LYS A 100 -28.03 -5.73 -8.87
C LYS A 100 -27.20 -5.09 -9.97
N VAL A 101 -27.81 -4.23 -10.79
CA VAL A 101 -27.11 -3.49 -11.85
C VAL A 101 -26.09 -2.52 -11.26
N GLN A 102 -26.48 -1.70 -10.29
CA GLN A 102 -25.58 -0.75 -9.63
C GLN A 102 -24.37 -1.45 -9.00
N ASP A 103 -24.58 -2.58 -8.32
CA ASP A 103 -23.53 -3.31 -7.64
C ASP A 103 -22.58 -3.98 -8.62
N TYR A 104 -23.08 -4.50 -9.74
CA TYR A 104 -22.25 -4.96 -10.84
C TYR A 104 -21.32 -3.85 -11.37
N PHE A 105 -21.86 -2.66 -11.64
CA PHE A 105 -21.06 -1.52 -12.10
C PHE A 105 -20.06 -1.04 -11.04
N LYS A 106 -20.47 -0.94 -9.76
CA LYS A 106 -19.58 -0.56 -8.66
C LYS A 106 -18.43 -1.54 -8.51
N ASN A 107 -18.70 -2.85 -8.58
CA ASN A 107 -17.68 -3.89 -8.49
C ASN A 107 -16.71 -3.81 -9.67
N LYS A 108 -17.23 -3.65 -10.89
CA LYS A 108 -16.39 -3.48 -12.09
C LYS A 108 -15.49 -2.24 -12.00
N LEU A 109 -16.02 -1.12 -11.50
CA LEU A 109 -15.24 0.09 -11.20
C LEU A 109 -14.17 -0.17 -10.13
N ASN A 110 -14.51 -0.92 -9.07
CA ASN A 110 -13.57 -1.24 -7.99
C ASN A 110 -12.40 -2.10 -8.49
N ILE A 111 -12.70 -3.13 -9.28
CA ILE A 111 -11.69 -3.99 -9.93
C ILE A 111 -10.79 -3.15 -10.84
N ASN A 112 -11.35 -2.24 -11.65
CA ASN A 112 -10.55 -1.40 -12.53
C ASN A 112 -9.57 -0.48 -11.77
N LEU A 113 -10.01 0.06 -10.63
CA LEU A 113 -9.18 0.92 -9.78
C LEU A 113 -8.10 0.13 -9.04
N ARG A 114 -8.42 -1.06 -8.51
CA ARG A 114 -7.49 -1.90 -7.73
C ARG A 114 -6.60 -2.81 -8.58
N GLY A 115 -6.91 -2.98 -9.86
CA GLY A 115 -6.18 -3.82 -10.79
C GLY A 115 -6.66 -5.26 -10.86
N GLU A 116 -6.13 -5.99 -11.85
CA GLU A 116 -6.56 -7.36 -12.20
C GLU A 116 -6.37 -8.37 -11.06
N GLY A 117 -5.32 -8.18 -10.25
CA GLY A 117 -5.01 -9.05 -9.11
C GLY A 117 -6.10 -9.01 -8.03
N PHE A 118 -6.90 -7.94 -7.95
CA PHE A 118 -7.99 -7.85 -6.98
C PHE A 118 -9.14 -8.81 -7.31
N ASN A 119 -9.40 -9.03 -8.60
CA ASN A 119 -10.43 -9.95 -9.04
C ASN A 119 -10.01 -11.42 -8.90
N ASN A 120 -8.70 -11.69 -8.97
CA ASN A 120 -8.15 -13.01 -8.74
C ASN A 120 -6.72 -12.89 -8.20
N LYS A 121 -6.60 -13.01 -6.87
CA LYS A 121 -5.34 -12.91 -6.12
C LYS A 121 -4.28 -13.89 -6.64
N GLY A 122 -4.68 -15.08 -7.09
CA GLY A 122 -3.77 -16.11 -7.63
C GLY A 122 -3.10 -15.76 -8.96
N LYS A 123 -3.47 -14.64 -9.61
CA LYS A 123 -2.76 -14.14 -10.79
C LYS A 123 -1.55 -13.26 -10.45
N CYS A 124 -1.42 -12.85 -9.19
CA CYS A 124 -0.29 -12.06 -8.73
C CYS A 124 0.99 -12.91 -8.73
N HIS A 125 2.10 -12.31 -9.15
CA HIS A 125 3.41 -12.97 -9.23
C HIS A 125 4.21 -12.88 -7.94
N ASN A 126 3.72 -12.10 -6.97
CA ASN A 126 4.20 -12.05 -5.60
C ASN A 126 3.06 -12.38 -4.63
N THR A 127 3.42 -12.99 -3.51
CA THR A 127 2.49 -13.38 -2.44
C THR A 127 2.54 -12.45 -1.24
N THR A 128 3.53 -11.58 -1.15
CA THR A 128 3.75 -10.65 -0.02
C THR A 128 3.95 -9.22 -0.51
N ASP A 129 3.57 -8.24 0.30
CA ASP A 129 3.90 -6.83 0.07
C ASP A 129 5.40 -6.58 0.31
N PHE A 130 5.99 -5.64 -0.44
CA PHE A 130 7.43 -5.38 -0.38
C PHE A 130 7.85 -4.61 0.89
N PHE A 131 6.91 -3.94 1.56
CA PHE A 131 7.19 -3.02 2.65
C PHE A 131 6.71 -3.56 3.99
N THR A 132 5.46 -4.04 4.06
CA THR A 132 4.92 -4.62 5.29
C THR A 132 5.23 -6.10 5.44
N TYR A 133 5.62 -6.80 4.37
CA TYR A 133 5.76 -8.25 4.28
C TYR A 133 4.48 -9.06 4.53
N ASP A 134 3.35 -8.37 4.74
CA ASP A 134 2.06 -9.03 4.86
C ASP A 134 1.74 -9.78 3.57
N THR A 135 1.17 -10.96 3.72
CA THR A 135 0.74 -11.79 2.60
C THR A 135 -0.53 -11.23 1.96
N ILE A 136 -0.77 -11.67 0.73
CA ILE A 136 -1.95 -11.30 -0.07
C ILE A 136 -3.29 -11.68 0.59
N ASP A 137 -3.26 -12.62 1.53
CA ASP A 137 -4.41 -13.10 2.31
C ASP A 137 -4.56 -12.40 3.67
N GLU A 138 -3.46 -11.86 4.22
CA GLU A 138 -3.47 -11.08 5.46
C GLU A 138 -3.94 -9.63 5.24
N ILE A 139 -3.68 -9.07 4.06
CA ILE A 139 -4.08 -7.70 3.73
C ILE A 139 -5.60 -7.62 3.45
N ASP A 140 -6.25 -6.68 4.12
CA ASP A 140 -7.66 -6.33 3.88
C ASP A 140 -7.85 -5.89 2.41
N ASP A 141 -8.90 -6.41 1.77
CA ASP A 141 -9.33 -6.05 0.42
C ASP A 141 -9.50 -4.52 0.22
N LYS A 142 -9.74 -3.78 1.31
CA LYS A 142 -9.72 -2.32 1.36
C LYS A 142 -8.37 -1.73 0.93
N TYR A 143 -7.25 -2.36 1.28
CA TYR A 143 -5.89 -1.89 0.98
C TYR A 143 -5.25 -2.58 -0.22
N PHE A 144 -5.87 -3.63 -0.74
CA PHE A 144 -5.37 -4.34 -1.91
C PHE A 144 -5.23 -3.42 -3.13
N PHE A 145 -4.03 -3.40 -3.72
CA PHE A 145 -3.75 -2.79 -5.01
C PHE A 145 -2.87 -3.71 -5.85
N SER A 146 -3.06 -3.67 -7.16
CA SER A 146 -2.24 -4.41 -8.09
C SER A 146 -2.13 -3.68 -9.41
N TYR A 147 -1.06 -3.93 -10.15
CA TYR A 147 -0.99 -3.50 -11.52
C TYR A 147 -0.17 -4.45 -12.37
N LYS A 148 -0.37 -4.33 -13.68
CA LYS A 148 0.30 -5.14 -14.69
C LYS A 148 1.47 -4.39 -15.27
N ASP A 149 2.64 -5.02 -15.30
CA ASP A 149 3.85 -4.42 -15.89
C ASP A 149 3.88 -4.53 -17.42
N SER A 150 4.97 -4.05 -18.01
CA SER A 150 5.22 -4.10 -19.46
C SER A 150 5.27 -5.54 -20.02
N LYS A 151 5.62 -6.52 -19.18
CA LYS A 151 5.75 -7.94 -19.51
C LYS A 151 4.49 -8.74 -19.19
N SER A 152 3.38 -8.07 -18.90
CA SER A 152 2.10 -8.69 -18.55
C SER A 152 2.07 -9.45 -17.22
N PHE A 153 3.06 -9.27 -16.35
CA PHE A 153 3.03 -9.80 -14.98
C PHE A 153 2.25 -8.87 -14.06
N ILE A 154 1.47 -9.47 -13.15
CA ILE A 154 0.63 -8.74 -12.20
C ILE A 154 1.34 -8.72 -10.85
N TRP A 155 1.57 -7.53 -10.32
CA TRP A 155 2.23 -7.31 -9.03
C TRP A 155 1.23 -6.76 -8.03
N PHE A 156 1.18 -7.39 -6.87
CA PHE A 156 0.37 -7.03 -5.71
C PHE A 156 1.13 -6.09 -4.77
N PHE A 157 0.40 -5.15 -4.18
CA PHE A 157 0.88 -4.19 -3.20
C PHE A 157 -0.22 -3.90 -2.17
N ASP A 158 0.18 -3.60 -0.94
CA ASP A 158 -0.62 -2.75 -0.08
C ASP A 158 -0.61 -1.32 -0.66
N ILE A 159 -1.78 -0.70 -0.84
CA ILE A 159 -1.89 0.65 -1.39
C ILE A 159 -1.13 1.69 -0.55
N ARG A 160 -0.98 1.47 0.76
CA ARG A 160 -0.24 2.34 1.67
C ARG A 160 1.26 2.24 1.37
N SER A 161 1.79 1.03 1.23
CA SER A 161 3.17 0.77 0.78
C SER A 161 3.42 1.32 -0.61
N PHE A 162 2.47 1.13 -1.54
CA PHE A 162 2.55 1.66 -2.89
C PHE A 162 2.61 3.20 -2.92
N ASN A 163 1.87 3.87 -2.04
CA ASN A 163 1.94 5.32 -1.90
C ASN A 163 3.33 5.79 -1.46
N LYS A 164 4.04 5.01 -0.64
CA LYS A 164 5.43 5.30 -0.25
C LYS A 164 6.39 5.20 -1.43
N LEU A 165 6.21 4.23 -2.34
CA LEU A 165 6.98 4.20 -3.60
C LEU A 165 6.78 5.46 -4.42
N ILE A 166 5.53 5.93 -4.56
CA ILE A 166 5.20 7.16 -5.30
C ILE A 166 5.83 8.39 -4.63
N GLU A 167 5.74 8.49 -3.30
CA GLU A 167 6.30 9.59 -2.51
C GLU A 167 7.83 9.68 -2.68
N MET A 168 8.51 8.52 -2.59
CA MET A 168 9.96 8.41 -2.73
C MET A 168 10.45 8.39 -4.18
N ARG A 169 9.54 8.48 -5.16
CA ARG A 169 9.82 8.39 -6.60
C ARG A 169 10.64 7.15 -6.97
N GLN A 170 10.31 6.03 -6.34
CA GLN A 170 10.97 4.75 -6.57
C GLN A 170 10.27 3.96 -7.68
N ASN A 171 11.06 3.12 -8.35
CA ASN A 171 10.57 2.19 -9.34
C ASN A 171 9.84 1.01 -8.67
N ASN A 172 9.21 0.15 -9.47
CA ASN A 172 8.65 -1.09 -8.95
C ASN A 172 9.75 -1.92 -8.26
N PRO A 173 9.58 -2.35 -7.00
CA PRO A 173 10.59 -3.11 -6.27
C PRO A 173 10.91 -4.48 -6.88
N TYR A 174 9.96 -5.08 -7.61
CA TYR A 174 10.10 -6.40 -8.22
C TYR A 174 10.75 -6.36 -9.61
N THR A 175 10.46 -5.33 -10.40
CA THR A 175 10.93 -5.25 -11.80
C THR A 175 11.98 -4.17 -12.04
N ARG A 176 12.11 -3.20 -11.12
CA ARG A 176 12.91 -1.97 -11.24
C ARG A 176 12.49 -1.06 -12.40
N GLU A 177 11.36 -1.34 -13.04
CA GLU A 177 10.76 -0.49 -14.07
C GLU A 177 10.05 0.71 -13.44
N GLU A 178 10.06 1.84 -14.14
CA GLU A 178 9.31 3.03 -13.73
C GLU A 178 7.80 2.72 -13.65
N ILE A 179 7.15 3.25 -12.63
CA ILE A 179 5.71 3.06 -12.43
C ILE A 179 4.96 3.97 -13.44
N PRO A 180 4.12 3.41 -14.34
CA PRO A 180 3.43 4.22 -15.34
C PRO A 180 2.51 5.27 -14.73
N GLU A 181 2.46 6.46 -15.32
CA GLU A 181 1.68 7.59 -14.77
C GLU A 181 0.18 7.27 -14.61
N TYR A 182 -0.38 6.45 -15.50
CA TYR A 182 -1.78 6.02 -15.41
C TYR A 182 -2.04 5.12 -14.19
N ILE A 183 -1.05 4.34 -13.74
CA ILE A 183 -1.12 3.53 -12.51
C ILE A 183 -1.07 4.45 -11.29
N ILE A 184 -0.20 5.45 -11.28
CA ILE A 184 -0.14 6.46 -10.22
C ILE A 184 -1.49 7.20 -10.09
N LYS A 185 -2.11 7.55 -11.22
CA LYS A 185 -3.47 8.15 -11.25
C LYS A 185 -4.52 7.22 -10.67
N LYS A 186 -4.47 5.91 -10.96
CA LYS A 186 -5.37 4.90 -10.37
C LYS A 186 -5.19 4.79 -8.85
N ALA A 187 -3.96 4.69 -8.36
CA ALA A 187 -3.67 4.64 -6.93
C ALA A 187 -4.21 5.88 -6.20
N LYS A 188 -3.96 7.09 -6.74
CA LYS A 188 -4.51 8.34 -6.20
C LYS A 188 -6.05 8.37 -6.21
N ALA A 189 -6.69 7.84 -7.25
CA ALA A 189 -8.14 7.74 -7.31
C ALA A 189 -8.70 6.74 -6.28
N LEU A 190 -8.00 5.61 -6.07
CA LEU A 190 -8.34 4.64 -5.04
C LEU A 190 -8.24 5.24 -3.64
N ASN A 191 -7.17 5.96 -3.33
CA ASN A 191 -6.97 6.66 -2.05
C ASN A 191 -8.04 7.71 -1.75
N LYS A 192 -8.70 8.28 -2.76
CA LYS A 192 -9.82 9.21 -2.55
C LYS A 192 -11.13 8.48 -2.21
N LYS A 193 -11.26 7.22 -2.65
CA LYS A 193 -12.48 6.41 -2.50
C LYS A 193 -12.44 5.57 -1.22
N VAL A 194 -11.29 4.97 -0.95
CA VAL A 194 -10.97 4.42 0.35
C VAL A 194 -10.80 5.64 1.25
N ILE A 195 -11.77 5.92 2.12
CA ILE A 195 -11.53 6.89 3.20
C ILE A 195 -10.40 6.26 4.02
N LEU A 196 -9.17 6.68 3.74
CA LEU A 196 -8.05 6.48 4.63
C LEU A 196 -8.31 7.46 5.76
N ASP A 197 -9.04 7.02 6.79
CA ASP A 197 -9.15 7.82 8.00
C ASP A 197 -7.73 8.00 8.56
N LYS A 198 -7.46 9.07 9.32
CA LYS A 198 -6.13 9.27 9.94
C LYS A 198 -5.65 8.10 10.80
N THR A 199 -6.56 7.19 11.17
CA THR A 199 -6.28 5.92 11.86
C THR A 199 -5.74 4.84 10.92
N ASP A 200 -6.05 4.88 9.63
CA ASP A 200 -5.57 3.94 8.59
C ASP A 200 -4.20 4.33 8.03
N GLU A 201 -3.77 5.59 8.23
CA GLU A 201 -2.41 6.08 7.95
C GLU A 201 -1.37 5.57 8.95
N TYR A 202 -1.79 4.90 10.02
CA TYR A 202 -0.89 4.31 11.01
C TYR A 202 -0.25 3.02 10.45
N ILE A 203 0.65 3.19 9.48
CA ILE A 203 1.86 2.36 9.54
C ILE A 203 2.58 2.92 10.77
N ASP A 204 2.52 2.20 11.89
CA ASP A 204 3.14 2.63 13.13
C ASP A 204 4.59 3.04 12.83
N PRO A 205 4.98 4.32 13.02
CA PRO A 205 6.35 4.76 12.77
C PRO A 205 7.38 3.93 13.56
N TYR A 206 6.97 3.36 14.70
CA TYR A 206 7.78 2.42 15.46
C TYR A 206 7.89 1.07 14.77
N GLN A 207 6.80 0.49 14.24
CA GLN A 207 6.89 -0.68 13.36
C GLN A 207 7.70 -0.39 12.09
N LEU A 208 7.57 0.79 11.50
CA LEU A 208 8.33 1.22 10.33
C LEU A 208 9.82 1.36 10.63
N GLY A 209 10.18 1.93 11.79
CA GLY A 209 11.55 1.99 12.28
C GLY A 209 12.10 0.62 12.68
N LEU A 210 11.27 -0.26 13.27
CA LEU A 210 11.64 -1.62 13.62
C LEU A 210 11.86 -2.48 12.37
N THR A 211 10.94 -2.46 11.40
CA THR A 211 11.05 -3.19 10.13
C THR A 211 12.25 -2.67 9.33
N ARG A 212 12.48 -1.36 9.27
CA ARG A 212 13.67 -0.81 8.61
C ARG A 212 14.97 -1.29 9.25
N LYS A 213 15.06 -1.24 10.59
CA LYS A 213 16.22 -1.77 11.33
C LYS A 213 16.36 -3.27 11.16
N GLN A 214 15.26 -4.02 11.08
CA GLN A 214 15.25 -5.45 10.82
C GLN A 214 15.74 -5.78 9.40
N ILE A 215 15.31 -5.03 8.37
CA ILE A 215 15.78 -5.19 6.98
C ILE A 215 17.28 -4.90 6.91
N ILE A 216 17.75 -3.79 7.50
CA ILE A 216 19.17 -3.44 7.53
C ILE A 216 19.96 -4.54 8.25
N LYS A 217 19.46 -5.02 9.39
CA LYS A 217 20.07 -6.12 10.13
C LYS A 217 20.13 -7.40 9.31
N GLN A 218 19.06 -7.78 8.63
CA GLN A 218 19.01 -8.97 7.78
C GLN A 218 19.99 -8.86 6.61
N LYS A 219 19.98 -7.75 5.86
CA LYS A 219 20.94 -7.49 4.78
C LYS A 219 22.39 -7.55 5.28
N THR A 220 22.65 -7.04 6.49
CA THR A 220 23.98 -7.10 7.10
C THR A 220 24.35 -8.57 7.40
N ILE A 221 23.44 -9.35 7.99
CA ILE A 221 23.65 -10.78 8.24
C ILE A 221 23.95 -11.52 6.92
N ASP A 222 23.19 -11.25 5.87
CA ASP A 222 23.35 -11.93 4.58
C ASP A 222 24.70 -11.63 3.92
N ILE A 223 25.18 -10.39 4.00
CA ILE A 223 26.50 -9.99 3.48
C ILE A 223 27.61 -10.59 4.34
N PHE A 224 27.50 -10.51 5.66
CA PHE A 224 28.55 -10.98 6.56
C PHE A 224 28.64 -12.52 6.59
N SER A 225 27.53 -13.23 6.41
CA SER A 225 27.54 -14.67 6.22
C SER A 225 28.27 -15.07 4.94
N GLN A 226 28.14 -14.28 3.86
CA GLN A 226 28.92 -14.51 2.63
C GLN A 226 30.40 -14.23 2.84
N LEU A 227 30.75 -13.20 3.62
CA LEU A 227 32.15 -12.94 4.00
C LEU A 227 32.76 -14.13 4.75
N GLU A 228 32.03 -14.69 5.71
CA GLU A 228 32.45 -15.87 6.47
C GLU A 228 32.63 -17.10 5.56
N GLN A 229 31.74 -17.31 4.58
CA GLN A 229 31.88 -18.40 3.60
C GLN A 229 33.18 -18.29 2.78
N TYR A 230 33.66 -17.07 2.52
CA TYR A 230 34.93 -16.83 1.84
C TYR A 230 36.17 -16.87 2.75
N GLY A 231 35.96 -17.16 4.04
CA GLY A 231 37.01 -17.31 5.05
C GLY A 231 37.38 -16.03 5.78
N TYR A 232 36.54 -14.99 5.73
CA TYR A 232 36.77 -13.74 6.47
C TYR A 232 35.98 -13.75 7.79
N GLU A 233 36.69 -13.61 8.92
CA GLU A 233 36.05 -13.53 10.24
C GLU A 233 35.40 -12.16 10.44
N CYS A 234 34.07 -12.11 10.47
CA CYS A 234 33.33 -10.85 10.52
C CYS A 234 32.27 -10.84 11.61
N ASP A 235 32.14 -9.73 12.33
CA ASP A 235 31.03 -9.51 13.26
C ASP A 235 30.12 -8.39 12.75
N ILE A 236 28.83 -8.71 12.57
CA ILE A 236 27.79 -7.77 12.14
C ILE A 236 27.72 -6.51 13.02
N LEU A 237 28.09 -6.63 14.31
CA LEU A 237 28.09 -5.52 15.25
C LEU A 237 29.14 -4.46 14.90
N TRP A 238 30.18 -4.81 14.14
CA TRP A 238 31.16 -3.83 13.65
C TRP A 238 30.50 -2.77 12.78
N PHE A 239 29.48 -3.15 12.00
CA PHE A 239 28.74 -2.25 11.12
C PHE A 239 27.47 -1.69 11.76
N LEU A 240 26.67 -2.53 12.43
CA LEU A 240 25.36 -2.13 12.97
C LEU A 240 25.45 -1.09 14.10
N ASN A 241 26.54 -1.10 14.89
CA ASN A 241 26.71 -0.19 16.03
C ASN A 241 27.37 1.15 15.65
N MET A 242 27.66 1.40 14.37
CA MET A 242 28.30 2.64 13.96
C MET A 242 27.35 3.84 14.06
N ASN A 243 27.90 4.98 14.49
CA ASN A 243 27.17 6.26 14.44
C ASN A 243 27.30 6.91 13.05
N ILE A 244 26.47 7.93 12.80
CA ILE A 244 26.43 8.62 11.49
C ILE A 244 27.79 9.12 10.99
N HIS A 245 28.63 9.64 11.89
CA HIS A 245 29.92 10.22 11.52
C HIS A 245 30.89 9.13 11.06
N ILE A 246 30.88 7.99 11.76
CA ILE A 246 31.69 6.82 11.39
C ILE A 246 31.18 6.21 10.08
N LEU A 247 29.86 6.11 9.89
CA LEU A 247 29.25 5.63 8.65
C LEU A 247 29.60 6.51 7.44
N LYS A 248 29.57 7.84 7.60
CA LYS A 248 30.03 8.79 6.57
C LYS A 248 31.51 8.59 6.26
N LYS A 249 32.35 8.44 7.29
CA LYS A 249 33.78 8.16 7.13
C LYS A 249 34.03 6.84 6.40
N LEU A 250 33.25 5.80 6.71
CA LEU A 250 33.30 4.51 6.04
C LEU A 250 32.97 4.65 4.56
N TYR A 251 31.86 5.32 4.23
CA TYR A 251 31.47 5.55 2.84
C TYR A 251 32.56 6.29 2.07
N ARG A 252 33.12 7.37 2.64
CA ARG A 252 34.24 8.10 2.01
C ARG A 252 35.46 7.20 1.80
N SER A 253 35.79 6.34 2.76
CA SER A 253 36.90 5.40 2.63
C SER A 253 36.65 4.37 1.52
N LEU A 254 35.43 3.87 1.40
CA LEU A 254 35.05 2.89 0.38
C LEU A 254 35.07 3.51 -1.02
N GLU A 255 34.55 4.73 -1.16
CA GLU A 255 34.60 5.50 -2.39
C GLU A 255 36.06 5.78 -2.80
N ASP A 256 36.89 6.22 -1.86
CA ASP A 256 38.30 6.52 -2.10
C ASP A 256 39.09 5.27 -2.54
N ILE A 257 38.87 4.15 -1.85
CA ILE A 257 39.47 2.86 -2.20
C ILE A 257 39.04 2.43 -3.60
N TRP A 258 37.74 2.39 -3.87
CA TRP A 258 37.20 1.87 -5.12
C TRP A 258 37.52 2.74 -6.34
N ASN A 259 37.42 4.06 -6.18
CA ASN A 259 37.57 4.99 -7.30
C ASN A 259 39.02 5.41 -7.55
N TYR A 260 39.84 5.59 -6.51
CA TYR A 260 41.16 6.20 -6.66
C TYR A 260 42.33 5.31 -6.24
N ARG A 261 42.22 4.47 -5.20
CA ARG A 261 43.41 3.74 -4.68
C ARG A 261 43.73 2.41 -5.36
N LEU A 262 42.73 1.66 -5.80
CA LEU A 262 42.95 0.28 -6.24
C LEU A 262 43.55 0.15 -7.65
N ASP A 263 43.73 1.26 -8.38
CA ASP A 263 44.24 1.32 -9.77
C ASP A 263 43.67 0.22 -10.70
N LEU A 264 42.39 -0.12 -10.50
CA LEU A 264 41.72 -1.17 -11.28
C LEU A 264 41.30 -0.61 -12.63
N THR A 265 41.56 -1.37 -13.69
CA THR A 265 41.05 -1.03 -15.02
C THR A 265 39.52 -1.10 -15.04
N THR A 266 38.92 -0.39 -15.99
CA THR A 266 37.46 -0.35 -16.18
C THR A 266 36.86 -1.74 -16.41
N GLU A 267 37.61 -2.64 -17.04
CA GLU A 267 37.21 -4.01 -17.31
C GLU A 267 37.16 -4.82 -16.01
N VAL A 268 38.17 -4.68 -15.14
CA VAL A 268 38.20 -5.39 -13.84
C VAL A 268 37.07 -4.89 -12.94
N LYS A 269 36.84 -3.58 -12.87
CA LYS A 269 35.71 -3.01 -12.10
C LYS A 269 34.37 -3.54 -12.63
N SER A 270 34.20 -3.62 -13.94
CA SER A 270 33.00 -4.19 -14.59
C SER A 270 32.81 -5.67 -14.27
N ARG A 271 33.87 -6.47 -14.17
CA ARG A 271 33.77 -7.89 -13.77
C ARG A 271 33.34 -8.06 -12.31
N ILE A 272 33.91 -7.27 -11.41
CA ILE A 272 33.61 -7.31 -9.97
C ILE A 272 32.22 -6.74 -9.65
N SER A 273 31.78 -5.71 -10.38
CA SER A 273 30.43 -5.15 -10.25
C SER A 273 29.81 -4.88 -11.63
N PRO A 274 29.22 -5.88 -12.28
CA PRO A 274 28.58 -5.70 -13.58
C PRO A 274 27.40 -4.72 -13.56
N PRO A 275 27.09 -4.05 -14.68
CA PRO A 275 27.75 -4.15 -15.99
C PRO A 275 28.92 -3.18 -16.20
N ASN A 276 29.06 -2.14 -15.37
CA ASN A 276 29.94 -1.00 -15.63
C ASN A 276 30.91 -0.68 -14.48
N GLY A 277 30.94 -1.48 -13.42
CA GLY A 277 31.85 -1.28 -12.29
C GLY A 277 31.52 -0.08 -11.41
N LEU A 278 30.31 0.46 -11.55
CA LEU A 278 29.87 1.67 -10.86
C LEU A 278 29.41 1.35 -9.43
N VAL A 279 30.36 1.44 -8.50
CA VAL A 279 30.15 1.29 -7.05
C VAL A 279 30.65 2.54 -6.32
N PHE A 280 29.92 2.95 -5.28
CA PHE A 280 30.21 4.13 -4.45
C PHE A 280 30.22 5.48 -5.19
N ASN A 281 29.36 5.66 -6.20
CA ASN A 281 29.33 6.88 -7.02
C ASN A 281 28.45 8.02 -6.49
N ILE A 282 27.82 7.85 -5.33
CA ILE A 282 27.06 8.95 -4.72
C ILE A 282 28.06 10.00 -4.26
N PRO A 283 27.92 11.27 -4.67
CA PRO A 283 28.85 12.33 -4.28
C PRO A 283 28.97 12.45 -2.76
N ILE A 284 30.20 12.62 -2.26
CA ILE A 284 30.47 12.74 -0.82
C ILE A 284 29.64 13.88 -0.20
N SER A 285 29.46 14.99 -0.93
CA SER A 285 28.63 16.12 -0.47
C SER A 285 27.16 15.74 -0.24
N GLN A 286 26.61 14.82 -1.04
CA GLN A 286 25.25 14.30 -0.84
C GLN A 286 25.21 13.40 0.39
N VAL A 287 26.17 12.47 0.54
CA VAL A 287 26.27 11.60 1.71
C VAL A 287 26.45 12.40 3.01
N ASP A 288 27.23 13.48 2.96
CA ASP A 288 27.45 14.36 4.10
C ASP A 288 26.21 15.12 4.55
N SER A 289 25.26 15.38 3.65
CA SER A 289 24.00 16.06 3.96
C SER A 289 22.95 15.16 4.62
N ILE A 290 23.15 13.84 4.60
CA ILE A 290 22.25 12.85 5.22
C ILE A 290 22.36 12.91 6.74
N ASN A 291 21.22 12.89 7.44
CA ASN A 291 21.15 13.02 8.91
C ASN A 291 20.62 11.77 9.64
N ASN A 292 20.31 10.69 8.93
CA ASN A 292 19.88 9.43 9.51
C ASN A 292 20.95 8.32 9.29
N ASN A 293 21.28 7.56 10.33
CA ASN A 293 22.18 6.41 10.25
C ASN A 293 21.70 5.33 9.27
N GLU A 294 20.41 5.02 9.31
CA GLU A 294 19.78 3.94 8.56
C GLU A 294 19.87 4.19 7.05
N ASP A 295 19.75 5.46 6.63
CA ASP A 295 19.91 5.88 5.23
C ASP A 295 21.33 5.56 4.73
N ILE A 296 22.35 5.87 5.52
CA ILE A 296 23.75 5.65 5.14
C ILE A 296 24.09 4.14 5.19
N GLN A 297 23.58 3.42 6.18
CA GLN A 297 23.72 1.97 6.26
C GLN A 297 23.13 1.29 5.02
N GLU A 298 21.93 1.70 4.61
CA GLU A 298 21.26 1.17 3.43
C GLU A 298 22.02 1.50 2.13
N ILE A 299 22.53 2.73 1.99
CA ILE A 299 23.40 3.10 0.87
C ILE A 299 24.61 2.16 0.79
N ILE A 300 25.35 2.01 1.90
CA ILE A 300 26.57 1.17 1.92
C ILE A 300 26.21 -0.29 1.59
N LEU A 301 25.18 -0.86 2.23
CA LEU A 301 24.78 -2.24 2.00
C LEU A 301 24.30 -2.48 0.56
N ASN A 302 23.59 -1.52 -0.04
CA ASN A 302 23.15 -1.63 -1.42
C ASN A 302 24.32 -1.56 -2.41
N GLU A 303 25.31 -0.69 -2.16
CA GLU A 303 26.54 -0.62 -2.96
C GLU A 303 27.35 -1.92 -2.85
N VAL A 304 27.54 -2.45 -1.63
CA VAL A 304 28.26 -3.72 -1.40
C VAL A 304 27.51 -4.91 -2.00
N SER A 305 26.18 -4.89 -2.00
CA SER A 305 25.36 -5.93 -2.62
C SER A 305 25.56 -6.02 -4.13
N LYS A 306 26.10 -4.99 -4.79
CA LYS A 306 26.40 -5.04 -6.22
C LYS A 306 27.46 -6.08 -6.57
N PHE A 307 28.39 -6.36 -5.64
CA PHE A 307 29.41 -7.40 -5.80
C PHE A 307 28.81 -8.81 -5.94
N ASN A 308 27.58 -9.03 -5.47
CA ASN A 308 26.87 -10.29 -5.67
C ASN A 308 26.60 -10.60 -7.14
N ASN A 309 26.63 -9.59 -8.01
CA ASN A 309 26.38 -9.76 -9.43
C ASN A 309 27.66 -10.12 -10.22
N ALA A 310 28.81 -10.25 -9.56
CA ALA A 310 30.04 -10.69 -10.21
C ALA A 310 29.86 -12.07 -10.85
N ILE A 311 30.47 -12.27 -12.03
CA ILE A 311 30.33 -13.52 -12.80
C ILE A 311 31.19 -14.63 -12.22
N LEU A 312 32.38 -14.29 -11.72
CA LEU A 312 33.32 -15.23 -11.11
C LEU A 312 33.32 -15.08 -9.60
N GLU A 313 33.51 -16.21 -8.92
CA GLU A 313 33.55 -16.27 -7.46
C GLU A 313 34.78 -15.54 -6.89
N ASP A 314 35.92 -15.58 -7.59
CA ASP A 314 37.12 -14.83 -7.24
C ASP A 314 36.91 -13.31 -7.33
N ASP A 315 36.17 -12.83 -8.33
CA ASP A 315 35.83 -11.41 -8.48
C ASP A 315 34.90 -10.95 -7.36
N LYS A 316 33.94 -11.81 -6.96
CA LYS A 316 33.07 -11.56 -5.79
C LYS A 316 33.89 -11.48 -4.50
N LYS A 317 34.83 -12.39 -4.30
CA LYS A 317 35.75 -12.40 -3.15
C LYS A 317 36.61 -11.15 -3.10
N LEU A 318 37.08 -10.65 -4.25
CA LEU A 318 37.82 -9.38 -4.36
C LEU A 318 36.94 -8.17 -3.98
N GLY A 319 35.72 -8.08 -4.48
CA GLY A 319 34.78 -7.00 -4.12
C GLY A 319 34.55 -6.91 -2.60
N TYR A 320 34.35 -8.07 -1.98
CA TYR A 320 34.20 -8.19 -0.54
C TYR A 320 35.46 -7.88 0.27
N MET A 321 36.63 -8.27 -0.24
CA MET A 321 37.91 -7.89 0.34
C MET A 321 38.06 -6.36 0.40
N TYR A 322 37.67 -5.64 -0.65
CA TYR A 322 37.72 -4.18 -0.67
C TYR A 322 36.73 -3.53 0.31
N PHE A 323 35.55 -4.11 0.47
CA PHE A 323 34.63 -3.70 1.52
C PHE A 323 35.25 -3.86 2.92
N LEU A 324 35.90 -4.99 3.19
CA LEU A 324 36.59 -5.23 4.46
C LEU A 324 37.76 -4.28 4.71
N LEU A 325 38.52 -3.94 3.67
CA LEU A 325 39.57 -2.91 3.77
C LEU A 325 38.99 -1.57 4.20
N GLY A 326 37.88 -1.14 3.59
CA GLY A 326 37.18 0.09 4.01
C GLY A 326 36.63 -0.01 5.44
N LEU A 327 36.08 -1.17 5.82
CA LEU A 327 35.59 -1.41 7.18
C LEU A 327 36.72 -1.35 8.22
N GLY A 328 37.90 -1.86 7.88
CA GLY A 328 39.10 -1.83 8.72
C GLY A 328 39.61 -0.42 9.04
N THR A 329 39.39 0.57 8.15
CA THR A 329 39.83 1.96 8.40
C THR A 329 39.02 2.68 9.48
N VAL A 330 37.83 2.17 9.79
CA VAL A 330 36.90 2.77 10.76
C VAL A 330 36.61 1.88 11.97
N SER A 331 36.74 0.55 11.83
CA SER A 331 36.53 -0.42 12.90
C SER A 331 37.84 -1.08 13.30
N ARG A 332 38.38 -0.66 14.45
CA ARG A 332 39.60 -1.26 15.02
C ARG A 332 39.49 -2.77 15.23
N LYS A 333 38.31 -3.25 15.66
CA LYS A 333 38.05 -4.68 15.85
C LYS A 333 38.14 -5.47 14.54
N CYS A 334 37.64 -4.89 13.44
CA CYS A 334 37.74 -5.48 12.11
C CYS A 334 39.20 -5.57 11.65
N PHE A 335 39.98 -4.51 11.88
CA PHE A 335 41.39 -4.44 11.52
C PHE A 335 42.24 -5.46 12.30
N GLU A 336 42.03 -5.58 13.61
CA GLU A 336 42.76 -6.53 14.47
C GLU A 336 42.44 -8.01 14.15
N SER A 337 41.24 -8.29 13.65
CA SER A 337 40.81 -9.66 13.28
C SER A 337 41.41 -10.15 11.95
N HIS A 338 41.95 -9.25 11.12
CA HIS A 338 42.50 -9.59 9.82
C HIS A 338 43.95 -9.14 9.69
N GLN A 339 44.87 -10.01 10.11
CA GLN A 339 46.31 -9.74 10.13
C GLN A 339 46.89 -9.31 8.77
N TRP A 340 46.29 -9.75 7.65
CA TRP A 340 46.71 -9.39 6.30
C TRP A 340 46.47 -7.92 5.94
N MET A 341 45.55 -7.22 6.62
CA MET A 341 45.27 -5.80 6.35
C MET A 341 46.46 -4.89 6.73
N MET A 342 47.29 -5.32 7.68
CA MET A 342 48.50 -4.59 8.12
C MET A 342 49.50 -4.37 6.96
N ASN A 343 49.50 -5.26 5.96
CA ASN A 343 50.42 -5.20 4.83
C ASN A 343 49.91 -4.34 3.66
N ILE A 344 48.66 -3.84 3.72
CA ILE A 344 47.97 -3.16 2.60
C ILE A 344 47.66 -1.69 2.92
N ILE A 345 47.50 -1.34 4.19
CA ILE A 345 47.06 0.01 4.63
C ILE A 345 48.23 0.99 4.85
N HIS A 346 49.48 0.56 4.64
CA HIS A 346 50.68 1.38 4.82
C HIS A 346 51.16 2.12 3.56
#